data_AF-A0A410WW01-F1
#
_entry.id   AF-A0A410WW01-F1
#
_cell.length_a   1.000
_cell.length_b   1.000
_cell.length_c   1.000
_cell.angle_alpha   90.00
_cell.angle_beta   90.00
_cell.angle_gamma   90.00
#
_symmetry.space_group_name_H-M   'P 1'
#
loop_
_entity.id
_entity.type
_entity.pdbx_description
1 polymer ?
#
loop_
_entity_poly.entity_id
_entity_poly.type
_entity_poly.pdbx_seq_one_letter_code
_entity_poly.pdbx_strand_id
1 'polypeptide(L)' 'MNNNFTADAERVLIVYLNNDIVVENVPGEVDVDSYLDEQDYDARQVELISMGEFNERLDQMLLQY' A
#
# COMPACT_ATOMS: atom_id res chain seq x y z
N MET A 1 -7.14 33.01 1.51
CA MET A 1 -6.36 32.09 0.67
C MET A 1 -6.68 30.69 1.18
N ASN A 2 -7.40 29.89 0.38
CA ASN A 2 -7.91 28.59 0.80
C ASN A 2 -6.75 27.60 0.96
N ASN A 3 -6.74 26.92 2.11
CA ASN A 3 -5.88 25.77 2.37
C ASN A 3 -6.31 24.61 1.49
N ASN A 4 -5.71 24.48 0.31
CA ASN A 4 -5.83 23.30 -0.53
C ASN A 4 -4.78 22.28 -0.09
N PHE A 5 -4.86 21.81 1.16
CA PHE A 5 -4.39 20.48 1.48
C PHE A 5 -5.43 19.54 0.89
N THR A 6 -5.33 19.27 -0.41
CA THR A 6 -5.74 17.95 -0.87
C THR A 6 -4.83 17.04 -0.07
N ALA A 7 -5.36 16.43 0.99
CA ALA A 7 -4.71 15.30 1.62
C ALA A 7 -4.52 14.30 0.49
N ASP A 8 -3.32 14.29 -0.09
CA ASP A 8 -2.83 13.21 -0.92
C ASP A 8 -3.18 11.97 -0.12
N ALA A 9 -4.19 11.23 -0.57
CA ALA A 9 -4.75 10.16 0.24
C ALA A 9 -3.70 9.07 0.25
N GLU A 10 -2.80 9.10 1.25
CA GLU A 10 -1.74 8.12 1.40
C GLU A 10 -2.37 6.73 1.43
N ARG A 11 -1.96 5.89 0.49
CA ARG A 11 -2.43 4.51 0.36
C ARG A 11 -1.31 3.58 0.75
N VAL A 12 -1.69 2.37 1.13
CA VAL A 12 -0.74 1.31 1.45
C VAL A 12 -0.71 0.36 0.25
N LEU A 13 0.47 0.22 -0.33
CA LEU A 13 0.78 -0.78 -1.34
C LEU A 13 1.32 -2.02 -0.65
N ILE A 14 0.67 -3.16 -0.90
CA ILE A 14 1.11 -4.48 -0.43
C ILE A 14 1.45 -5.31 -1.66
N VAL A 15 2.72 -5.68 -1.79
CA VAL A 15 3.24 -6.49 -2.89
C VAL A 15 3.60 -7.86 -2.34
N TYR A 16 2.91 -8.90 -2.82
CA TYR A 16 3.20 -10.28 -2.49
C TYR A 16 4.17 -10.86 -3.51
N LEU A 17 5.39 -11.10 -3.06
CA LEU A 17 6.44 -11.76 -3.83
C LEU A 17 6.35 -13.28 -3.63
N ASN A 18 7.19 -14.04 -4.34
CA ASN A 18 7.21 -15.50 -4.22
C ASN A 18 7.52 -16.01 -2.81
N ASN A 19 8.37 -15.29 -2.07
CA ASN A 19 8.89 -15.71 -0.77
C ASN A 19 8.80 -14.61 0.29
N ASP A 20 8.23 -13.46 -0.03
CA ASP A 20 8.27 -12.26 0.80
C ASP A 20 7.06 -11.35 0.56
N ILE A 21 6.86 -10.35 1.41
CA ILE A 21 5.78 -9.36 1.29
C ILE A 21 6.37 -7.99 1.56
N VAL A 22 6.27 -7.10 0.58
CA VAL A 22 6.68 -5.70 0.71
C VAL A 22 5.46 -4.84 0.99
N VAL A 23 5.55 -3.99 2.01
CA VAL A 23 4.47 -3.07 2.40
C VAL A 23 5.03 -1.66 2.44
N GLU A 24 4.52 -0.77 1.58
CA GLU A 24 4.97 0.62 1.47
C GLU A 24 3.80 1.60 1.49
N ASN A 25 4.02 2.79 2.04
CA ASN A 25 3.09 3.91 1.91
C ASN A 25 3.38 4.65 0.60
N VAL A 26 2.37 4.78 -0.23
CA VAL A 26 2.45 5.37 -1.56
C VAL A 26 1.46 6.53 -1.69
N PRO A 27 1.76 7.54 -2.54
CA PRO A 27 0.79 8.57 -2.86
C PRO A 27 -0.46 7.97 -3.51
N GLY A 28 -1.60 8.66 -3.39
CA GLY A 28 -2.89 8.12 -3.80
C GLY A 28 -3.01 7.83 -5.30
N GLU A 29 -2.21 8.52 -6.11
CA GLU A 29 -2.14 8.40 -7.57
C GLU A 29 -0.82 7.74 -8.04
N VAL A 30 -0.44 6.62 -7.43
CA VAL A 30 0.74 5.84 -7.88
C VAL A 30 0.38 4.89 -9.04
N ASP A 31 1.22 4.88 -10.08
CA ASP A 31 1.18 3.85 -11.12
C ASP A 31 1.89 2.61 -10.60
N VAL A 32 1.11 1.60 -10.23
CA VAL A 32 1.61 0.38 -9.58
C VAL A 32 2.52 -0.40 -10.52
N ASP A 33 2.16 -0.53 -11.80
CA ASP A 33 2.95 -1.26 -12.79
C ASP A 33 4.34 -0.64 -12.99
N SER A 34 4.42 0.69 -13.16
CA SER A 34 5.71 1.39 -13.27
C SER A 34 6.55 1.23 -12.01
N TYR A 35 5.93 1.34 -10.83
CA TYR A 35 6.65 1.18 -9.56
C TYR A 35 7.22 -0.24 -9.39
N LEU A 36 6.49 -1.29 -9.80
CA LEU A 36 7.00 -2.66 -9.72
C LEU A 36 8.15 -2.91 -10.70
N ASP A 37 8.06 -2.36 -11.91
CA ASP A 37 9.11 -2.45 -12.94
C ASP A 37 10.38 -1.73 -12.49
N GLU A 38 10.26 -0.54 -11.89
CA GLU A 38 11.39 0.21 -11.34
C GLU A 38 12.11 -0.53 -10.20
N GLN A 39 11.37 -1.31 -9.40
CA GLN A 39 11.92 -2.09 -8.29
C GLN A 39 12.36 -3.51 -8.67
N ASP A 40 12.18 -3.92 -9.93
CA ASP A 40 12.43 -5.29 -10.41
C ASP A 40 11.67 -6.35 -9.57
N TYR A 41 10.47 -6.01 -9.10
CA TYR A 41 9.66 -6.90 -8.29
C TYR A 41 8.85 -7.88 -9.16
N ASP A 42 9.17 -9.18 -9.04
CA ASP A 42 8.33 -10.27 -9.55
C ASP A 42 7.11 -10.47 -8.64
N ALA A 43 6.16 -9.54 -8.76
CA ALA A 43 4.95 -9.54 -7.95
C ALA A 43 3.97 -10.62 -8.41
N ARG A 44 3.59 -11.50 -7.48
CA ARG A 44 2.52 -12.49 -7.72
C ARG A 44 1.14 -11.86 -7.59
N GLN A 45 1.02 -10.96 -6.63
CA GLN A 45 -0.22 -10.27 -6.30
C GLN A 45 0.13 -8.92 -5.72
N VAL A 46 -0.72 -7.93 -6.01
CA VAL A 46 -0.60 -6.59 -5.49
C VAL A 46 -1.94 -6.11 -4.98
N GLU A 47 -1.93 -5.48 -3.81
CA GLU A 47 -3.08 -4.83 -3.21
C GLU A 47 -2.76 -3.36 -2.95
N LEU A 48 -3.69 -2.48 -3.30
CA LEU A 48 -3.61 -1.06 -2.97
C LEU A 48 -4.80 -0.70 -2.08
N ILE A 49 -4.55 -0.54 -0.79
CA ILE A 49 -5.59 -0.33 0.22
C ILE A 49 -5.42 1.03 0.89
N SER A 50 -6.43 1.47 1.63
CA SER A 50 -6.30 2.68 2.44
C SER A 50 -5.53 2.38 3.72
N MET A 51 -4.87 3.40 4.31
CA MET A 51 -4.22 3.25 5.61
C MET A 51 -5.19 2.80 6.71
N GLY A 52 -6.45 3.24 6.64
CA GLY A 52 -7.50 2.79 7.57
C GLY A 52 -7.75 1.28 7.46
N GLU A 53 -7.94 0.77 6.24
CA GLU A 53 -8.17 -0.65 6.00
C GLU A 53 -6.98 -1.52 6.41
N PHE A 54 -5.75 -1.04 6.16
CA PHE A 54 -4.54 -1.72 6.61
C PHE A 54 -4.49 -1.87 8.13
N ASN A 55 -4.78 -0.78 8.87
CA ASN A 55 -4.82 -0.80 10.33
C ASN A 55 -5.91 -1.73 10.88
N GLU A 56 -7.09 -1.76 10.25
CA GLU A 56 -8.15 -2.69 10.67
C GLU A 56 -7.73 -4.16 10.46
N ARG A 57 -7.06 -4.48 9.36
CA ARG A 57 -6.53 -5.83 9.12
C ARG A 57 -5.45 -6.21 10.14
N LEU A 58 -4.55 -5.28 10.47
CA LEU A 58 -3.54 -5.49 11.52
C LEU A 58 -4.17 -5.72 12.89
N ASP A 59 -5.16 -4.91 13.27
CA ASP A 59 -5.87 -5.03 14.54
C ASP A 59 -6.59 -6.38 14.65
N GLN A 60 -7.25 -6.82 13.57
CA GLN A 60 -7.85 -8.17 13.49
C GLN A 60 -6.82 -9.28 13.71
N MET A 61 -5.62 -9.18 13.10
CA MET A 61 -4.56 -10.18 13.29
C MET A 61 -4.01 -10.20 14.72
N LEU A 62 -3.90 -9.04 15.36
CA LEU A 62 -3.39 -8.90 16.73
C LEU A 62 -4.41 -9.36 17.77
N LEU A 63 -5.70 -9.11 17.56
CA LEU A 63 -6.79 -9.56 18.45
C LEU A 63 -6.98 -11.08 18.46
N GLN A 64 -6.48 -11.80 17.44
CA GLN A 64 -6.53 -13.26 17.40
C GLN A 64 -5.39 -13.94 18.17
N TYR A 65 -4.43 -13.17 18.72
CA TYR A 65 -3.32 -13.64 19.54
C TYR A 65 -3.56 -13.37 21.03
#